data_AF-A0A522EI31-F1
#
_entry.id   AF-A0A522EI31-F1
#
_cell.length_a   1.000
_cell.length_b   1.000
_cell.length_c   1.000
_cell.angle_alpha   90.00
_cell.angle_beta   90.00
_cell.angle_gamma   90.00
#
_symmetry.space_group_name_H-M   'P 1'
#
loop_
_entity.id
_entity.type
_entity.pdbx_description
1 polymer ?
#
loop_
_entity_poly.entity_id
_entity_poly.type
_entity_poly.pdbx_seq_one_letter_code
_entity_poly.pdbx_strand_id
1 'polypeptide(L)'
;MILSASAFLAGVLLAQQFAALPDKLLLIALGLCAALMAWLRYRGCLFFIIGLVWVIVFAMARLADRLPEHLAGVDVEISGVIADLPEQDERRARFDFIIKKSAQPLPSKLRLSWYYPSDDIKAGQHWTFTVRLKPPHGSLNPGGFDYERWLFTEGTGATGYVRPFPKPVLSGRDTPWSSIAVWRQTISDRL
;
A
#
# COMPACT_ATOMS: atom_id res chain seq x y z
N MET A 1 5.38 14.80 -31.39
CA MET A 1 5.58 13.79 -30.33
C MET A 1 6.29 14.40 -29.11
N ILE A 2 7.48 15.00 -29.28
CA ILE A 2 8.25 15.61 -28.19
C ILE A 2 7.45 16.68 -27.43
N LEU A 3 6.85 17.65 -28.12
CA LEU A 3 6.10 18.74 -27.47
C LEU A 3 4.93 18.25 -26.59
N SER A 4 4.22 17.20 -27.04
CA SER A 4 3.13 16.58 -26.30
C SER A 4 3.62 15.81 -25.07
N ALA A 5 4.73 15.07 -25.21
CA ALA A 5 5.36 14.37 -24.08
C ALA A 5 5.89 15.36 -23.03
N SER A 6 6.51 16.46 -23.47
CA SER A 6 6.97 17.53 -22.57
C SER A 6 5.80 18.21 -21.86
N ALA A 7 4.69 18.47 -22.55
CA ALA A 7 3.49 19.05 -21.93
C ALA A 7 2.89 18.09 -20.89
N PHE A 8 2.79 16.80 -21.20
CA PHE A 8 2.35 15.77 -20.24
C PHE A 8 3.25 15.74 -19.00
N LEU A 9 4.58 15.70 -19.18
CA LEU A 9 5.53 15.72 -18.08
C LEU A 9 5.41 17.00 -17.23
N ALA A 10 5.22 18.16 -17.86
CA ALA A 10 5.01 19.41 -17.14
C ALA A 10 3.74 19.36 -16.27
N GLY A 11 2.65 18.75 -16.76
CA GLY A 11 1.44 18.52 -15.97
C GLY A 11 1.69 17.62 -14.75
N VAL A 12 2.48 16.55 -14.93
CA VAL A 12 2.88 15.66 -13.82
C VAL A 12 3.73 16.40 -12.79
N LEU A 13 4.72 17.19 -13.23
CA LEU A 13 5.61 17.94 -12.35
C LEU A 13 4.88 19.03 -11.57
N LEU A 14 3.88 19.69 -12.17
CA LEU A 14 3.06 20.68 -11.48
C LEU A 14 2.31 20.05 -10.29
N ALA A 15 1.76 18.85 -10.48
CA ALA A 15 1.03 18.15 -9.42
C ALA A 15 1.91 17.85 -8.19
N GLN A 16 3.21 17.61 -8.39
CA GLN A 16 4.15 17.35 -7.30
C GLN A 16 4.40 18.57 -6.42
N GLN A 17 4.02 19.78 -6.87
CA GLN A 17 4.13 21.00 -6.08
C GLN A 17 2.92 21.21 -5.15
N PHE A 18 1.88 20.38 -5.25
CA PHE A 18 0.72 20.51 -4.40
C PHE A 18 0.98 19.91 -3.02
N ALA A 19 0.77 20.70 -1.97
CA ALA A 19 0.88 20.24 -0.58
C ALA A 19 -0.26 19.29 -0.18
N ALA A 20 -1.41 19.38 -0.85
CA ALA A 20 -2.57 18.52 -0.63
C ALA A 20 -3.20 18.14 -1.96
N LEU A 21 -3.86 16.98 -2.00
CA LEU A 21 -4.61 16.56 -3.18
C LEU A 21 -5.78 17.52 -3.42
N PRO A 22 -5.97 17.98 -4.66
CA PRO A 22 -7.09 18.84 -4.99
C PRO A 22 -8.42 18.09 -4.85
N ASP A 23 -9.49 18.83 -4.57
CA ASP A 23 -10.82 18.26 -4.42
C ASP A 23 -11.35 17.63 -5.74
N LYS A 24 -12.30 16.70 -5.62
CA LYS A 24 -12.97 16.02 -6.73
C LYS A 24 -13.62 17.01 -7.70
N LEU A 25 -14.08 18.17 -7.22
CA LEU A 25 -14.61 19.24 -8.08
C LEU A 25 -13.57 19.78 -9.07
N LEU A 26 -12.32 19.93 -8.64
CA LEU A 26 -11.24 20.37 -9.52
C LEU A 26 -10.97 19.33 -10.62
N LEU A 27 -11.06 18.04 -10.31
CA LEU A 27 -10.93 16.98 -11.31
C LEU A 27 -12.02 17.04 -12.38
N ILE A 28 -13.27 17.32 -11.98
CA ILE A 28 -14.38 17.50 -12.92
C ILE A 28 -14.11 18.71 -13.82
N ALA A 29 -13.69 19.84 -13.24
CA ALA A 29 -13.35 21.05 -14.00
C ALA A 29 -12.20 20.79 -14.99
N LEU A 30 -11.13 20.10 -14.57
CA LEU A 30 -10.03 19.69 -15.44
C LEU A 30 -10.50 18.77 -16.57
N GLY A 31 -11.42 17.83 -16.29
CA GLY A 31 -12.03 16.98 -17.30
C GLY A 31 -12.82 17.75 -18.36
N LEU A 32 -13.61 18.74 -17.94
CA LEU A 32 -14.33 19.64 -18.85
C LEU A 32 -13.36 20.50 -19.69
N CYS A 33 -12.31 21.03 -19.07
CA CYS A 33 -11.25 21.76 -19.78
C CYS A 33 -10.54 20.86 -20.80
N ALA A 34 -10.24 19.61 -20.45
CA ALA A 34 -9.65 18.65 -21.38
C ALA A 34 -10.56 18.39 -22.58
N ALA A 35 -11.87 18.19 -22.36
CA ALA A 35 -12.85 18.01 -23.43
C ALA A 35 -12.93 19.25 -24.34
N LEU A 36 -12.95 20.45 -23.77
CA LEU A 36 -12.95 21.71 -24.52
C LEU A 36 -11.68 21.86 -25.38
N MET A 37 -10.50 21.58 -24.81
CA MET A 37 -9.25 21.68 -25.55
C MET A 37 -9.09 20.60 -26.62
N ALA A 38 -9.67 19.41 -26.41
CA ALA A 38 -9.77 18.39 -27.44
C ALA A 38 -10.65 18.87 -28.61
N TRP A 39 -11.80 19.49 -28.30
CA TRP A 39 -12.71 20.07 -29.29
C TRP A 39 -12.06 21.20 -30.10
N LEU A 40 -11.33 22.09 -29.42
CA LEU A 40 -10.56 23.19 -30.03
C LEU A 40 -9.24 22.74 -30.68
N ARG A 41 -8.91 21.44 -30.63
CA ARG A 41 -7.68 20.84 -31.20
C ARG A 41 -6.37 21.38 -30.60
N TYR A 42 -6.40 21.95 -29.39
CA TYR A 42 -5.20 22.39 -28.65
C TYR A 42 -4.48 21.21 -27.99
N ARG A 43 -3.73 20.45 -28.80
CA ARG A 43 -3.07 19.20 -28.38
C ARG A 43 -2.09 19.39 -27.22
N GLY A 44 -1.32 20.47 -27.18
CA GLY A 44 -0.35 20.71 -26.10
C GLY A 44 -1.01 20.82 -24.71
N CYS A 45 -2.00 21.70 -24.58
CA CYS A 45 -2.73 21.89 -23.34
C CYS A 45 -3.55 20.65 -22.95
N LEU A 46 -4.08 19.91 -23.94
CA LEU A 46 -4.73 18.61 -23.70
C LEU A 46 -3.79 17.62 -23.01
N PHE A 47 -2.59 17.39 -23.55
CA PHE A 47 -1.63 16.46 -22.94
C PHE A 47 -1.15 16.92 -21.56
N PHE A 48 -1.03 18.23 -21.34
CA PHE A 48 -0.75 18.80 -20.03
C PHE A 48 -1.83 18.45 -18.99
N ILE A 49 -3.11 18.68 -19.32
CA ILE A 49 -4.21 18.35 -18.40
C ILE A 49 -4.32 16.83 -18.21
N ILE A 50 -4.11 16.03 -19.26
CA ILE A 50 -4.11 14.56 -19.12
C ILE A 50 -3.02 14.12 -18.13
N GLY A 51 -1.80 14.66 -18.22
CA GLY A 51 -0.73 14.35 -17.26
C GLY A 51 -1.07 14.73 -15.83
N LEU A 52 -1.62 15.94 -15.64
CA LEU A 52 -2.07 16.44 -14.35
C LEU A 52 -3.19 15.57 -13.74
N VAL A 53 -4.24 15.27 -14.51
CA VAL A 53 -5.36 14.42 -14.06
C VAL A 53 -4.88 13.00 -13.76
N TRP A 54 -4.04 12.43 -14.62
CA TRP A 54 -3.52 11.07 -14.45
C TRP A 54 -2.78 10.93 -13.12
N VAL A 55 -1.84 11.82 -12.82
CA VAL A 55 -1.07 11.73 -11.57
C VAL A 55 -1.93 12.03 -10.33
N ILE A 56 -2.89 12.96 -10.40
CA ILE A 56 -3.81 13.23 -9.29
C ILE A 56 -4.69 12.01 -9.02
N VAL A 57 -5.30 11.41 -10.05
CA VAL A 57 -6.15 10.22 -9.90
C VAL A 57 -5.33 9.05 -9.36
N PHE A 58 -4.11 8.85 -9.85
CA PHE A 58 -3.20 7.83 -9.34
C PHE A 58 -2.88 8.05 -7.85
N ALA A 59 -2.54 9.28 -7.47
CA ALA A 59 -2.25 9.64 -6.08
C ALA A 59 -3.48 9.47 -5.18
N MET A 60 -4.67 9.87 -5.64
CA MET A 60 -5.94 9.64 -4.91
C MET A 60 -6.20 8.15 -4.69
N ALA A 61 -6.07 7.33 -5.74
CA ALA A 61 -6.26 5.89 -5.63
C ALA A 61 -5.27 5.26 -4.65
N ARG A 62 -4.01 5.73 -4.67
CA ARG A 62 -2.97 5.23 -3.76
C ARG A 62 -3.17 5.67 -2.31
N LEU A 63 -3.67 6.89 -2.07
CA LEU A 63 -3.99 7.36 -0.72
C LEU A 63 -5.30 6.78 -0.19
N ALA A 64 -6.22 6.36 -1.06
CA ALA A 64 -7.46 5.70 -0.65
C ALA A 64 -7.23 4.32 -0.01
N ASP A 65 -6.13 3.63 -0.37
CA ASP A 65 -5.72 2.36 0.25
C ASP A 65 -4.96 2.57 1.58
N ARG A 66 -5.28 3.65 2.32
CA ARG A 66 -4.75 3.90 3.68
C ARG A 66 -5.75 3.42 4.73
N LEU A 67 -5.24 3.09 5.92
CA LEU A 67 -6.09 2.74 7.07
C LEU A 67 -7.08 3.88 7.39
N PRO A 68 -8.40 3.62 7.44
CA PRO A 68 -9.37 4.60 7.90
C PRO A 68 -9.08 5.05 9.34
N GLU A 69 -9.16 6.35 9.62
CA GLU A 69 -8.82 6.91 10.93
C GLU A 69 -9.62 6.31 12.08
N HIS A 70 -10.90 5.99 11.85
CA HIS A 70 -11.77 5.38 12.86
C HIS A 70 -11.37 3.93 13.23
N LEU A 71 -10.50 3.29 12.45
CA LEU A 71 -9.97 1.95 12.71
C LEU A 71 -8.55 1.98 13.29
N ALA A 72 -7.94 3.16 13.39
CA ALA A 72 -6.65 3.33 14.03
C ALA A 72 -6.76 2.98 15.53
N GLY A 73 -5.96 2.02 15.98
CA GLY A 73 -5.96 1.58 17.37
C GLY A 73 -7.17 0.73 17.76
N VAL A 74 -7.96 0.23 16.80
CA VAL A 74 -9.02 -0.74 17.06
C VAL A 74 -8.51 -2.15 16.77
N ASP A 75 -8.91 -3.11 17.60
CA ASP A 75 -8.58 -4.53 17.41
C ASP A 75 -9.56 -5.10 16.36
N VAL A 76 -9.02 -5.65 15.25
CA VAL A 76 -9.80 -6.12 14.10
C VAL A 76 -9.36 -7.53 13.71
N GLU A 77 -10.33 -8.39 13.39
CA GLU A 77 -10.07 -9.73 12.89
C GLU A 77 -9.87 -9.70 11.37
N ILE A 78 -8.77 -10.28 10.91
CA ILE A 78 -8.39 -10.36 9.50
C ILE A 78 -7.93 -11.77 9.16
N SER A 79 -8.27 -12.22 7.95
CA SER A 79 -7.75 -13.44 7.36
C SER A 79 -7.03 -13.14 6.05
N GLY A 80 -5.91 -13.80 5.81
CA GLY A 80 -5.03 -13.46 4.70
C GLY A 80 -3.79 -14.34 4.64
N VAL A 81 -2.83 -13.93 3.81
CA VAL A 81 -1.62 -14.70 3.51
C VAL A 81 -0.36 -13.87 3.77
N ILE A 82 0.69 -14.51 4.27
CA ILE A 82 2.02 -13.88 4.41
C ILE A 82 2.67 -13.78 3.02
N ALA A 83 2.95 -12.56 2.59
CA ALA A 83 3.28 -12.23 1.22
C ALA A 83 4.76 -12.42 0.85
N ASP A 84 5.67 -12.20 1.80
CA ASP A 84 7.12 -12.31 1.58
C ASP A 84 7.80 -12.98 2.79
N LEU A 85 9.11 -13.20 2.70
CA LEU A 85 9.92 -13.74 3.79
C LEU A 85 9.77 -12.89 5.05
N PRO A 86 9.39 -13.49 6.19
CA PRO A 86 9.32 -12.78 7.45
C PRO A 86 10.73 -12.47 7.98
N GLU A 87 10.90 -11.25 8.49
CA GLU A 87 12.02 -10.87 9.34
C GLU A 87 11.76 -11.44 10.75
N GLN A 88 12.49 -12.47 11.17
CA GLN A 88 12.29 -13.11 12.48
C GLN A 88 13.51 -12.98 13.37
N ASP A 89 13.28 -12.44 14.56
CA ASP A 89 14.20 -12.46 15.70
C ASP A 89 13.60 -13.31 16.83
N GLU A 90 14.39 -13.65 17.86
CA GLU A 90 13.95 -14.47 19.01
C GLU A 90 12.65 -14.00 19.69
N ARG A 91 12.33 -12.70 19.61
CA ARG A 91 11.20 -12.08 20.31
C ARG A 91 10.13 -11.51 19.38
N ARG A 92 10.37 -11.45 18.08
CA ARG A 92 9.50 -10.74 17.14
C ARG A 92 9.63 -11.29 15.73
N ALA A 93 8.49 -11.59 15.11
CA ALA A 93 8.39 -11.74 13.67
C ALA A 93 7.75 -10.49 13.06
N ARG A 94 8.34 -9.95 12.00
CA ARG A 94 7.75 -8.89 11.17
C ARG A 94 7.55 -9.41 9.75
N PHE A 95 6.38 -9.17 9.20
CA PHE A 95 6.02 -9.72 7.89
C PHE A 95 4.98 -8.85 7.18
N ASP A 96 4.95 -8.97 5.86
CA ASP A 96 3.93 -8.38 5.03
C ASP A 96 2.76 -9.36 4.88
N PHE A 97 1.55 -8.87 5.08
CA PHE A 97 0.32 -9.65 5.12
C PHE A 97 -0.69 -9.09 4.12
N ILE A 98 -1.12 -9.91 3.17
CA ILE A 98 -2.16 -9.56 2.20
C ILE A 98 -3.50 -10.04 2.73
N ILE A 99 -4.44 -9.11 2.92
CA ILE A 99 -5.78 -9.42 3.42
C ILE A 99 -6.57 -10.13 2.31
N LYS A 100 -7.21 -11.24 2.65
CA LYS A 100 -8.17 -11.95 1.80
C LYS A 100 -9.61 -11.76 2.26
N LYS A 101 -9.81 -11.64 3.58
CA LYS A 101 -11.12 -11.44 4.19
C LYS A 101 -10.99 -10.53 5.41
N SER A 102 -11.86 -9.53 5.50
CA SER A 102 -12.02 -8.66 6.65
C SER A 102 -13.49 -8.22 6.74
N ALA A 103 -13.97 -7.99 7.97
CA ALA A 103 -15.31 -7.41 8.16
C ALA A 103 -15.34 -5.89 7.90
N GLN A 104 -14.17 -5.26 7.91
CA GLN A 104 -14.00 -3.81 7.80
C GLN A 104 -13.18 -3.45 6.54
N PRO A 105 -13.35 -2.22 6.01
CA PRO A 105 -12.60 -1.72 4.86
C PRO A 105 -11.16 -1.43 5.25
N LEU A 106 -10.32 -2.46 5.19
CA LEU A 106 -8.90 -2.40 5.49
C LEU A 106 -8.08 -2.37 4.20
N PRO A 107 -6.87 -1.79 4.24
CA PRO A 107 -6.03 -1.72 3.06
C PRO A 107 -5.52 -3.11 2.66
N SER A 108 -5.20 -3.26 1.38
CA SER A 108 -4.91 -4.56 0.78
C SER A 108 -3.68 -5.28 1.37
N LYS A 109 -2.63 -4.52 1.69
CA LYS A 109 -1.36 -5.00 2.25
C LYS A 109 -1.03 -4.30 3.56
N LEU A 110 -0.73 -5.10 4.57
CA LEU A 110 -0.36 -4.67 5.91
C LEU A 110 1.07 -5.10 6.23
N ARG A 111 1.77 -4.32 7.05
CA ARG A 111 3.02 -4.75 7.68
C ARG A 111 2.79 -4.99 9.17
N LEU A 112 2.82 -6.26 9.56
CA LEU A 112 2.48 -6.70 10.90
C LEU A 112 3.72 -7.09 11.69
N SER A 113 3.60 -7.00 13.00
CA SER A 113 4.59 -7.50 13.95
C SER A 113 3.93 -8.41 14.96
N TRP A 114 4.45 -9.61 15.12
CA TRP A 114 4.01 -10.57 16.11
C TRP A 114 5.12 -10.77 17.13
N TYR A 115 4.86 -10.34 18.37
CA TYR A 115 5.78 -10.52 19.49
C TYR A 115 5.61 -11.90 20.11
N TYR A 116 6.73 -12.57 20.37
CA TYR A 116 6.79 -13.93 20.91
C TYR A 116 5.85 -14.90 20.18
N PRO A 117 6.04 -15.07 18.85
CA PRO A 117 5.21 -16.00 18.10
C PRO A 117 5.40 -17.43 18.63
N SER A 118 4.29 -18.16 18.78
CA SER A 118 4.32 -19.56 19.19
C SER A 118 4.72 -20.51 18.06
N ASP A 119 4.54 -20.06 16.82
CA ASP A 119 4.71 -20.84 15.61
C ASP A 119 5.68 -20.13 14.66
N ASP A 120 6.45 -20.92 13.91
CA ASP A 120 7.35 -20.38 12.90
C ASP A 120 6.55 -19.81 11.72
N ILE A 121 6.77 -18.53 11.44
CA ILE A 121 6.07 -17.79 10.41
C ILE A 121 6.77 -18.03 9.08
N LYS A 122 6.01 -18.35 8.03
CA LYS A 122 6.59 -18.63 6.70
C LYS A 122 5.77 -17.98 5.60
N ALA A 123 6.47 -17.58 4.52
CA ALA A 123 5.80 -17.08 3.32
C ALA A 123 4.79 -18.11 2.77
N GLY A 124 3.64 -17.59 2.34
CA GLY A 124 2.51 -18.36 1.81
C GLY A 124 1.61 -19.02 2.86
N GLN A 125 1.87 -18.85 4.17
CA GLN A 125 0.94 -19.33 5.19
C GLN A 125 -0.32 -18.45 5.25
N HIS A 126 -1.47 -19.11 5.38
CA HIS A 126 -2.78 -18.49 5.56
C HIS A 126 -3.12 -18.41 7.03
N TRP A 127 -3.33 -17.22 7.53
CA TRP A 127 -3.60 -16.96 8.94
C TRP A 127 -4.89 -16.17 9.13
N THR A 128 -5.53 -16.42 10.26
CA THR A 128 -6.50 -15.51 10.85
C THR A 128 -5.90 -14.89 12.10
N PHE A 129 -5.80 -13.57 12.11
CA PHE A 129 -5.22 -12.77 13.19
C PHE A 129 -6.25 -11.79 13.72
N THR A 130 -6.19 -11.54 15.03
CA THR A 130 -6.71 -10.29 15.59
C THR A 130 -5.54 -9.31 15.66
N VAL A 131 -5.66 -8.16 15.01
CA VAL A 131 -4.57 -7.18 14.91
C VAL A 131 -5.01 -5.82 15.39
N ARG A 132 -4.06 -5.06 15.95
CA ARG A 132 -4.26 -3.64 16.23
C ARG A 132 -3.48 -2.81 15.23
N LEU A 133 -4.19 -2.10 14.38
CA LEU A 133 -3.60 -1.35 13.28
C LEU A 133 -3.29 0.08 13.66
N LYS A 134 -2.28 0.64 13.00
CA LYS A 134 -1.87 2.03 13.07
C LYS A 134 -1.67 2.55 11.65
N PRO A 135 -2.01 3.81 11.37
CA PRO A 135 -1.72 4.39 10.08
C PRO A 135 -0.20 4.38 9.86
N PRO A 136 0.26 4.24 8.61
CA PRO A 136 1.69 4.21 8.29
C PRO A 136 2.28 5.58 8.59
N HIS A 137 2.98 5.70 9.72
CA HIS A 137 3.71 6.91 10.11
C HIS A 137 5.18 6.56 10.28
N GLY A 138 6.04 7.41 9.73
CA GLY A 138 7.48 7.40 10.00
C GLY A 138 7.83 8.39 11.10
N SER A 139 8.89 8.12 11.87
CA SER A 139 9.52 9.16 12.67
C SER A 139 10.23 10.13 11.73
N LEU A 140 9.95 11.43 11.83
CA LEU A 140 10.65 12.43 11.04
C LEU A 140 12.09 12.58 11.57
N ASN A 141 13.04 11.95 10.89
CA ASN A 141 14.45 11.98 11.23
C ASN A 141 15.24 12.71 10.13
N PRO A 142 15.66 13.97 10.34
CA PRO A 142 16.44 14.72 9.36
C PRO A 142 17.73 13.98 8.97
N GLY A 143 17.90 13.64 7.68
CA GLY A 143 19.05 12.87 7.17
C GLY A 143 18.95 11.35 7.39
N GLY A 144 17.85 10.88 8.00
CA GLY A 144 17.58 9.47 8.21
C GLY A 144 16.76 8.83 7.09
N PHE A 145 16.51 7.52 7.24
CA PHE A 145 15.64 6.76 6.35
C PHE A 145 14.18 7.21 6.48
N ASP A 146 13.55 7.57 5.37
CA ASP A 146 12.13 7.91 5.31
C ASP A 146 11.28 6.63 5.26
N TYR A 147 10.95 6.13 6.45
CA TYR A 147 10.17 4.90 6.60
C TYR A 147 8.75 5.02 6.05
N GLU A 148 8.11 6.19 6.14
CA GLU A 148 6.75 6.37 5.62
C GLU A 148 6.74 6.31 4.10
N ARG A 149 7.68 7.02 3.45
CA ARG A 149 7.84 6.95 2.00
C ARG A 149 8.14 5.54 1.54
N TRP A 150 8.98 4.81 2.28
CA TRP A 150 9.28 3.43 1.95
C TRP A 150 8.05 2.50 2.05
N LEU A 151 7.27 2.60 3.12
CA LEU A 151 6.00 1.87 3.25
C LEU A 151 5.03 2.19 2.10
N PHE A 152 4.97 3.47 1.71
CA PHE A 152 4.16 3.92 0.59
C PHE A 152 4.62 3.31 -0.74
N THR A 153 5.93 3.23 -1.00
CA THR A 153 6.46 2.56 -2.20
C THR A 153 6.17 1.06 -2.19
N GLU A 154 6.25 0.42 -1.03
CA GLU A 154 5.94 -1.00 -0.84
C GLU A 154 4.43 -1.34 -0.90
N GLY A 155 3.58 -0.32 -0.99
CA GLY A 155 2.12 -0.48 -0.99
C GLY A 155 1.54 -0.94 0.32
N THR A 156 2.25 -0.68 1.42
CA THR A 156 1.75 -0.98 2.76
C THR A 156 0.81 0.14 3.21
N GLY A 157 -0.49 -0.18 3.28
CA GLY A 157 -1.52 0.79 3.66
C GLY A 157 -1.70 0.97 5.17
N ALA A 158 -1.21 0.02 5.97
CA ALA A 158 -1.14 0.16 7.43
C ALA A 158 -0.02 -0.69 8.05
N THR A 159 0.39 -0.28 9.24
CA THR A 159 1.26 -1.09 10.10
C THR A 159 0.47 -1.58 11.31
N GLY A 160 0.97 -2.59 12.00
CA GLY A 160 0.29 -3.04 13.21
C GLY A 160 1.00 -4.17 13.91
N TYR A 161 0.33 -4.71 14.92
CA TYR A 161 0.80 -5.88 15.62
C TYR A 161 -0.32 -6.88 15.89
N VAL A 162 0.07 -8.15 15.93
CA VAL A 162 -0.84 -9.27 16.23
C VAL A 162 -1.13 -9.28 17.72
N ARG A 163 -2.41 -9.44 18.08
CA ARG A 163 -2.86 -9.60 19.46
C ARG A 163 -2.78 -11.08 19.85
N PRO A 164 -2.39 -11.40 21.10
CA PRO A 164 -2.28 -12.78 21.56
C PRO A 164 -3.64 -13.46 21.74
N PHE A 165 -4.70 -12.66 21.95
CA PHE A 165 -6.07 -13.13 22.16
C PHE A 165 -7.04 -12.40 21.22
N PRO A 166 -7.98 -13.11 20.56
CA PRO A 166 -8.02 -14.56 20.36
C PRO A 166 -6.72 -15.14 19.77
N LYS A 167 -6.42 -16.41 20.05
CA LYS A 167 -5.19 -17.05 19.57
C LYS A 167 -5.17 -17.05 18.04
N PRO A 168 -4.07 -16.63 17.39
CA PRO A 168 -3.91 -16.75 15.94
C PRO A 168 -4.17 -18.17 15.42
N VAL A 169 -4.86 -18.28 14.29
CA VAL A 169 -5.23 -19.58 13.69
C VAL A 169 -4.56 -19.73 12.33
N LEU A 170 -3.68 -20.72 12.21
CA LEU A 170 -3.10 -21.15 10.94
C LEU A 170 -4.12 -22.01 10.19
N SER A 171 -4.52 -21.57 9.00
CA SER A 171 -5.52 -22.25 8.16
C SER A 171 -4.90 -23.09 7.03
N GLY A 172 -3.62 -22.88 6.72
CA GLY A 172 -2.91 -23.65 5.70
C GLY A 172 -1.67 -22.93 5.17
N ARG A 173 -1.04 -23.48 4.14
CA ARG A 173 0.07 -22.86 3.43
C ARG A 173 -0.04 -23.17 1.94
N ASP A 174 0.27 -22.18 1.12
CA ASP A 174 0.31 -22.37 -0.32
C ASP A 174 1.41 -23.36 -0.75
N THR A 175 1.23 -23.95 -1.93
CA THR A 175 2.23 -24.85 -2.52
C THR A 175 3.46 -24.07 -3.01
N PRO A 176 4.66 -24.68 -3.06
CA PRO A 176 5.90 -23.99 -3.47
C PRO A 176 5.88 -23.32 -4.86
N TRP A 177 4.99 -23.76 -5.74
CA TRP A 177 4.87 -23.28 -7.12
C TRP A 177 3.80 -22.20 -7.29
N SER A 178 3.04 -21.87 -6.24
CA SER A 178 1.97 -20.88 -6.31
C SER A 178 2.50 -19.43 -6.34
N SER A 179 3.66 -19.19 -5.72
CA SER A 179 4.26 -17.87 -5.62
C SER A 179 5.77 -17.94 -5.48
N ILE A 180 6.44 -16.90 -5.99
CA ILE A 180 7.88 -16.76 -5.88
C ILE A 180 8.34 -16.63 -4.43
N ALA A 181 7.47 -16.11 -3.54
CA ALA A 181 7.74 -15.96 -2.12
C ALA A 181 7.82 -17.33 -1.42
N VAL A 182 6.89 -18.25 -1.72
CA VAL A 182 6.94 -19.61 -1.15
C VAL A 182 8.16 -20.36 -1.68
N TRP A 183 8.51 -20.17 -2.96
CA TRP A 183 9.70 -20.76 -3.55
C TRP A 183 10.98 -20.25 -2.87
N ARG A 184 11.12 -18.93 -2.69
CA ARG A 184 12.23 -18.31 -1.95
C ARG A 184 12.33 -18.85 -0.52
N GLN A 185 11.20 -18.98 0.18
CA GLN A 185 11.17 -19.56 1.53
C GLN A 185 11.63 -21.02 1.53
N THR A 186 11.24 -21.81 0.53
CA THR A 186 11.64 -23.23 0.44
C THR A 186 13.15 -23.38 0.24
N ILE A 187 13.79 -22.45 -0.46
CA ILE A 187 15.26 -22.41 -0.59
C ILE A 187 15.88 -21.98 0.73
N SER A 188 15.36 -20.91 1.36
CA SER A 188 15.86 -20.43 2.65
C SER A 188 15.80 -21.49 3.75
N ASP A 189 14.77 -22.33 3.75
CA ASP A 189 14.61 -23.43 4.73
C ASP A 189 15.66 -24.55 4.54
N ARG A 190 16.42 -24.56 3.43
CA ARG A 190 17.42 -25.59 3.09
C ARG A 190 18.87 -25.13 3.21
N LEU A 191 19.10 -23.84 3.41
CA LEU A 191 20.42 -23.24 3.63
C LEU A 191 20.75 -23.27 5.13
#